data_AF-A0A139ACT3-F1
#
_entry.id   AF-A0A139ACT3-F1
#
_cell.length_a   1.000
_cell.length_b   1.000
_cell.length_c   1.000
_cell.angle_alpha   90.00
_cell.angle_beta   90.00
_cell.angle_gamma   90.00
#
_symmetry.space_group_name_H-M   'P 1'
#
loop_
_entity.id
_entity.type
_entity.pdbx_description
1 polymer ?
#
loop_
_entity_poly.entity_id
_entity_poly.type
_entity_poly.pdbx_seq_one_letter_code
_entity_poly.pdbx_strand_id
1 'polypeptide(L)' 'DLPGLQRMARDYLGIPGTSAESERVFSASRDVIGHRRAALEPEVIRTLMLLKRWKR' A
#
# COMPACT_ATOMS: atom_id res chain seq x y z
N ASP A 1 -26.62 -4.72 -20.72
CA ASP A 1 -25.28 -4.54 -20.11
C ASP A 1 -24.31 -3.88 -21.07
N LEU A 2 -23.41 -3.04 -20.55
CA LEU A 2 -22.32 -2.40 -21.30
C LEU A 2 -20.97 -2.91 -20.76
N PRO A 3 -20.56 -4.14 -21.08
CA PRO A 3 -19.37 -4.77 -20.49
C PRO A 3 -18.07 -3.97 -20.73
N GLY A 4 -17.97 -3.26 -21.86
CA GLY A 4 -16.84 -2.37 -22.15
C GLY A 4 -16.80 -1.15 -21.23
N LEU A 5 -17.94 -0.49 -21.03
CA LEU A 5 -18.04 0.67 -20.12
C LEU A 5 -17.78 0.25 -18.67
N GLN A 6 -18.29 -0.91 -18.26
CA GLN A 6 -18.04 -1.46 -16.93
C GLN A 6 -16.55 -1.74 -16.69
N ARG A 7 -15.80 -2.19 -17.72
CA ARG A 7 -14.36 -2.36 -17.63
C ARG A 7 -13.65 -1.01 -17.47
N MET A 8 -13.95 -0.04 -18.31
CA MET A 8 -13.38 1.31 -18.23
C MET A 8 -13.65 1.96 -16.87
N ALA A 9 -14.87 1.83 -16.34
CA ALA A 9 -15.21 2.38 -15.03
C ALA A 9 -14.34 1.80 -13.91
N ARG A 10 -14.07 0.50 -13.92
CA ARG A 10 -13.18 -0.14 -12.94
C ARG A 10 -11.74 0.34 -13.07
N ASP A 11 -11.26 0.49 -14.29
CA ASP A 11 -9.88 0.90 -14.57
C ASP A 11 -9.65 2.37 -14.17
N TYR A 12 -10.58 3.28 -14.47
CA TYR A 12 -10.42 4.71 -14.19
C TYR A 12 -10.83 5.10 -12.76
N LEU A 13 -11.98 4.61 -12.27
CA LEU A 13 -12.49 5.02 -10.96
C LEU A 13 -11.79 4.28 -9.81
N GLY A 14 -11.05 3.21 -10.11
CA GLY A 14 -10.19 2.53 -9.14
C GLY A 14 -8.89 3.28 -8.82
N ILE A 15 -8.51 4.27 -9.63
CA ILE A 15 -7.28 5.05 -9.42
C ILE A 15 -7.50 6.00 -8.23
N PRO A 16 -6.67 5.93 -7.18
CA PRO A 16 -6.75 6.89 -6.08
C PRO A 16 -6.49 8.32 -6.59
N GLY A 17 -7.36 9.26 -6.22
CA GLY A 17 -7.19 10.67 -6.61
C GLY A 17 -6.02 11.39 -5.93
N THR A 18 -5.36 10.77 -4.94
CA THR A 18 -4.25 11.36 -4.18
C THR A 18 -3.23 10.30 -3.73
N SER A 19 -2.03 10.74 -3.34
CA SER A 19 -0.97 9.90 -2.74
C SER A 19 -1.22 9.54 -1.27
N ALA A 20 -2.27 10.07 -0.65
CA ALA A 20 -2.49 9.98 0.80
C ALA A 20 -2.61 8.53 1.31
N GLU A 21 -3.15 7.61 0.50
CA GLU A 21 -3.21 6.18 0.84
C GLU A 21 -1.81 5.57 0.97
N SER A 22 -0.89 5.89 0.05
CA SER A 22 0.49 5.43 0.09
C SER A 22 1.25 6.04 1.27
N GLU A 23 1.07 7.34 1.51
CA GLU A 23 1.67 8.05 2.65
C GLU A 23 1.20 7.50 4.00
N ARG A 24 -0.06 7.06 4.11
CA ARG A 24 -0.57 6.40 5.31
C ARG A 24 0.14 5.06 5.56
N VAL A 25 0.38 4.28 4.50
CA VAL A 25 1.15 3.03 4.59
C VAL A 25 2.60 3.31 5.02
N PHE A 26 3.23 4.35 4.47
CA PHE A 26 4.57 4.77 4.88
C PHE A 26 4.62 5.29 6.31
N SER A 27 3.62 6.05 6.75
CA SER A 27 3.55 6.56 8.13
C SER A 27 3.41 5.40 9.14
N ALA A 28 2.65 4.37 8.79
CA ALA A 28 2.51 3.13 9.59
C ALA A 28 3.76 2.24 9.57
N SER A 29 4.77 2.53 8.73
CA SER A 29 6.04 1.79 8.69
C SER A 29 6.95 2.08 9.88
N ARG A 30 6.70 3.17 10.61
CA ARG A 30 7.46 3.53 11.82
C ARG A 30 7.45 2.42 12.87
N ASP A 31 6.38 1.63 12.93
CA ASP A 31 6.27 0.46 13.82
C ASP A 31 7.24 -0.66 13.43
N VAL A 32 7.54 -0.82 12.13
CA VAL A 32 8.42 -1.87 11.59
C VAL A 32 9.88 -1.43 11.66
N ILE A 33 10.15 -0.16 11.36
CA ILE A 33 11.52 0.37 11.27
C ILE A 33 12.05 0.79 12.65
N GLY A 34 11.16 1.05 13.62
CA GLY A 34 11.51 1.46 14.99
C GLY A 34 12.34 2.75 15.04
N HIS A 35 12.63 3.25 16.25
CA HIS A 35 13.61 4.34 16.41
C HIS A 35 15.07 3.86 16.32
N ARG A 36 15.33 2.58 16.64
CA ARG A 36 16.57 1.87 16.35
C ARG A 36 16.21 0.75 15.39
N ARG A 37 16.75 0.79 14.17
CA ARG A 37 16.57 -0.30 13.21
C ARG A 37 17.05 -1.59 13.87
N ALA A 38 16.20 -2.61 13.91
CA ALA A 38 16.58 -3.94 14.40
C ALA A 38 17.52 -4.69 13.42
N ALA A 39 18.37 -3.97 12.69
CA ALA A 39 19.18 -4.45 11.58
C ALA A 39 18.37 -5.22 10.51
N LEU A 40 17.12 -4.81 10.27
CA LEU A 40 16.30 -5.41 9.22
C LEU A 40 16.78 -4.95 7.84
N GLU A 41 16.95 -5.91 6.95
CA GLU A 41 17.21 -5.64 5.55
C GLU A 41 16.04 -4.89 4.90
N PRO A 42 16.29 -3.97 3.96
CA PRO A 42 15.24 -3.22 3.27
C PRO A 42 14.16 -4.10 2.63
N GLU A 43 14.54 -5.29 2.17
CA GLU A 43 13.60 -6.26 1.61
C GLU A 43 12.62 -6.82 2.64
N VAL A 44 13.13 -7.15 3.83
CA VAL A 44 12.30 -7.63 4.94
C VAL A 44 11.32 -6.57 5.38
N ILE A 45 11.76 -5.30 5.44
CA ILE A 45 10.89 -4.16 5.76
C ILE A 45 9.74 -4.05 4.74
N ARG A 46 10.04 -4.12 3.43
CA ARG A 46 9.00 -4.09 2.38
C ARG A 46 8.01 -5.22 2.54
N THR A 47 8.48 -6.45 2.73
CA THR A 47 7.63 -7.64 2.89
C THR A 47 6.71 -7.50 4.11
N LEU A 48 7.24 -7.03 5.24
CA LEU A 48 6.44 -6.78 6.45
C LEU A 48 5.37 -5.71 6.23
N MET A 49 5.70 -4.61 5.54
CA MET A 49 4.74 -3.56 5.21
C MET A 49 3.61 -4.05 4.30
N LEU A 50 3.94 -4.83 3.25
CA LEU A 50 2.95 -5.42 2.34
C LEU A 50 2.05 -6.43 3.07
N LEU A 51 2.65 -7.33 3.86
CA LEU A 51 1.91 -8.32 4.64
C LEU A 51 0.94 -7.66 5.64
N LYS A 52 1.37 -6.59 6.32
CA LYS A 52 0.52 -5.81 7.23
C LYS A 52 -0.66 -5.17 6.48
N ARG A 53 -0.44 -4.64 5.26
CA ARG A 53 -1.51 -4.06 4.43
C ARG A 53 -2.49 -5.12 3.91
N TRP A 54 -2.00 -6.29 3.50
CA TRP A 54 -2.84 -7.35 2.92
C TRP A 54 -3.63 -8.15 3.96
N LYS A 55 -3.17 -8.23 5.21
CA LYS A 55 -3.93 -8.87 6.29
C LYS A 55 -5.16 -8.07 6.74
N ARG A 56 -5.29 -6.81 6.33
CA ARG A 56 -6.38 -5.91 6.69
C ARG A 56 -7.50 -6.00 5.66
#